data_AF-A0A067PH10-F1
#
_entry.id   AF-A0A067PH10-F1
#
_cell.length_a   1.000
_cell.length_b   1.000
_cell.length_c   1.000
_cell.angle_alpha   90.00
_cell.angle_beta   90.00
_cell.angle_gamma   90.00
#
_symmetry.space_group_name_H-M   'P 1'
#
loop_
_entity.id
_entity.type
_entity.pdbx_description
1 polymer ?
#
loop_
_entity_poly.entity_id
_entity_poly.type
_entity_poly.pdbx_seq_one_letter_code
_entity_poly.pdbx_strand_id
1 'polypeptide(L)'
;MATFKNTVNHLVYHLNRHTCQIGWCKEVKSDATCKARFPREVHETLSIDKETDHINMKKLEPYINFFSPIVTFLIRCNSDVTCLLSGTAVKAVIAYVTDYVTKSSLKTHVMFDVVRNTVERKSEFLNGTLDSIERGR
;
A
#
# COMPACT_ATOMS: atom_id res chain seq x y z
N MET A 1 6.76 -9.10 -31.06
CA MET A 1 6.92 -9.70 -29.72
C MET A 1 8.24 -9.33 -29.03
N ALA A 2 9.37 -9.22 -29.73
CA ALA A 2 10.67 -8.84 -29.12
C ALA A 2 10.62 -7.50 -28.34
N THR A 3 9.91 -6.50 -28.86
CA THR A 3 9.75 -5.19 -28.21
C THR A 3 9.09 -5.29 -26.83
N PHE A 4 7.99 -6.06 -26.70
CA PHE A 4 7.29 -6.24 -25.43
C PHE A 4 8.19 -6.86 -24.35
N LYS A 5 8.87 -7.95 -24.68
CA LYS A 5 9.78 -8.64 -23.76
C LYS A 5 10.91 -7.72 -23.28
N ASN A 6 11.50 -6.96 -24.20
CA ASN A 6 12.57 -6.01 -23.87
C ASN A 6 12.07 -4.88 -22.97
N THR A 7 10.89 -4.34 -23.27
CA THR A 7 10.26 -3.31 -22.43
C THR A 7 9.97 -3.84 -21.02
N VAL A 8 9.37 -5.03 -20.90
CA VAL A 8 9.08 -5.64 -19.60
C VAL A 8 10.37 -5.89 -18.81
N ASN A 9 11.39 -6.48 -19.44
CA ASN A 9 12.67 -6.74 -18.78
C ASN A 9 13.31 -5.44 -18.24
N HIS A 10 13.30 -4.38 -19.05
CA HIS A 10 13.78 -3.06 -18.63
C HIS A 10 12.96 -2.53 -17.44
N LEU A 11 11.63 -2.58 -17.50
CA LEU A 11 10.76 -2.13 -16.41
C LEU A 11 10.96 -2.94 -15.12
N VAL A 12 11.04 -4.27 -15.20
CA VAL A 12 11.27 -5.13 -14.03
C VAL A 12 12.61 -4.82 -13.39
N TYR A 13 13.67 -4.72 -14.20
CA TYR A 13 15.02 -4.46 -13.70
C TYR A 13 15.12 -3.13 -12.94
N HIS A 14 14.52 -2.06 -13.49
CA HIS A 14 14.61 -0.73 -12.92
C HIS A 14 13.59 -0.45 -11.80
N LEU A 15 12.40 -1.04 -11.86
CA LEU A 15 11.28 -0.66 -10.98
C LEU A 15 10.94 -1.71 -9.92
N ASN A 16 11.27 -2.99 -10.15
CA ASN A 16 10.87 -4.09 -9.26
C ASN A 16 12.02 -4.67 -8.43
N ARG A 17 13.26 -4.27 -8.73
CA ARG A 17 14.45 -4.70 -7.99
C ARG A 17 14.60 -3.93 -6.69
N HIS A 18 14.67 -4.66 -5.59
CA HIS A 18 14.97 -4.13 -4.27
C HIS A 18 16.49 -4.11 -4.04
N THR A 19 16.99 -3.00 -3.52
CA THR A 19 18.35 -2.90 -2.99
C THR A 19 18.22 -2.43 -1.55
N CYS A 20 18.71 -3.23 -0.61
CA CYS A 20 18.61 -2.87 0.80
C CYS A 20 19.48 -1.63 1.10
N GLN A 21 18.89 -0.64 1.78
CA GLN A 21 19.58 0.58 2.18
C GLN A 21 19.30 0.88 3.66
N ILE A 22 20.37 1.21 4.38
CA ILE A 22 20.31 1.63 5.79
C ILE A 22 19.57 2.97 5.88
N GLY A 23 18.64 3.07 6.82
CA GLY A 23 17.76 4.23 6.99
C GLY A 23 16.52 4.23 6.10
N TRP A 24 16.42 3.29 5.14
CA TRP A 24 15.25 3.15 4.26
C TRP A 24 14.46 1.88 4.61
N CYS A 25 15.05 0.71 4.35
CA CYS A 25 14.42 -0.58 4.65
C CYS A 25 15.12 -1.34 5.77
N LYS A 26 16.38 -1.02 6.06
CA LYS A 26 17.11 -1.50 7.22
C LYS A 26 17.19 -0.39 8.26
N GLU A 27 16.97 -0.73 9.52
CA GLU A 27 17.17 0.21 10.62
C GLU A 27 18.67 0.47 10.86
N VAL A 28 19.01 1.63 11.41
CA VAL A 28 20.41 2.02 11.64
C VAL A 28 21.00 1.30 12.86
N LYS A 29 20.17 1.00 13.86
CA LYS A 29 20.59 0.47 15.17
C LYS A 29 20.57 -1.04 15.27
N SER A 30 19.97 -1.71 14.30
CA SER A 30 19.91 -3.15 14.21
C SER A 30 20.22 -3.50 12.77
N ASP A 31 21.12 -4.46 12.52
CA ASP A 31 21.23 -5.10 11.20
C ASP A 31 20.02 -6.05 10.98
N ALA A 32 18.86 -5.60 11.45
CA ALA A 32 17.63 -6.35 11.47
C ALA A 32 17.11 -6.58 10.07
N THR A 33 16.30 -7.62 9.99
CA THR A 33 15.54 -8.04 8.83
C THR A 33 14.97 -6.85 8.07
N CYS A 34 15.11 -6.87 6.75
CA CYS A 34 14.59 -5.82 5.89
C CYS A 34 13.10 -5.62 6.17
N LYS A 35 12.67 -4.37 6.42
CA LYS A 35 11.25 -4.01 6.66
C LYS A 35 10.35 -4.44 5.50
N ALA A 36 10.89 -4.43 4.27
CA ALA A 36 10.22 -4.91 3.07
C ALA A 36 10.30 -6.45 2.89
N ARG A 37 10.82 -7.19 3.88
CA ARG A 37 10.91 -8.65 3.94
C ARG A 37 11.72 -9.27 2.81
N PHE A 38 12.82 -8.62 2.44
CA PHE A 38 13.83 -9.18 1.54
C PHE A 38 14.98 -9.84 2.33
N PRO A 39 15.58 -10.93 1.82
CA PRO A 39 15.27 -11.63 0.57
C PRO A 39 13.93 -12.39 0.63
N ARG A 40 13.21 -12.44 -0.50
CA ARG A 40 11.99 -13.26 -0.63
C ARG A 40 12.39 -14.74 -0.78
N GLU A 41 11.46 -15.62 -0.42
CA GLU A 41 11.61 -17.06 -0.65
C GLU A 41 11.72 -17.37 -2.15
N VAL A 42 12.52 -18.39 -2.48
CA VAL A 42 12.84 -18.80 -3.84
C VAL A 42 12.30 -20.21 -4.02
N HIS A 43 11.56 -20.43 -5.11
CA HIS A 43 11.05 -21.74 -5.50
C HIS A 43 11.51 -22.04 -6.92
N GLU A 44 12.30 -23.09 -7.10
CA GLU A 44 12.85 -23.44 -8.42
C GLU A 44 11.77 -23.92 -9.40
N THR A 45 10.69 -24.50 -8.86
CA THR A 45 9.59 -25.07 -9.60
C THR A 45 8.26 -24.66 -8.98
N LEU A 46 7.18 -24.76 -9.77
CA LEU A 46 5.84 -24.60 -9.27
C LEU A 46 5.47 -25.83 -8.44
N SER A 47 5.07 -25.63 -7.18
CA SER A 47 4.64 -26.72 -6.31
C SER A 47 3.36 -26.35 -5.57
N ILE A 48 2.63 -27.37 -5.13
CA ILE A 48 1.48 -27.23 -4.26
C ILE A 48 1.88 -27.84 -2.93
N ASP A 49 1.78 -27.05 -1.88
CA ASP A 49 1.92 -27.54 -0.51
C ASP A 49 0.68 -28.38 -0.17
N LYS A 50 0.91 -29.66 0.14
CA LYS A 50 -0.16 -30.64 0.40
C LYS A 50 -0.86 -30.43 1.73
N GLU A 51 -0.25 -29.70 2.66
CA GLU A 51 -0.85 -29.44 3.99
C GLU A 51 -1.73 -28.19 3.97
N THR A 52 -1.34 -27.18 3.20
CA THR A 52 -2.00 -25.87 3.19
C THR A 52 -2.79 -25.57 1.92
N ASP A 53 -2.71 -26.45 0.92
CA ASP A 53 -3.17 -26.25 -0.46
C ASP A 53 -2.64 -24.94 -1.07
N HIS A 54 -1.49 -24.45 -0.58
CA HIS A 54 -0.88 -23.23 -1.08
C HIS A 54 -0.08 -23.51 -2.35
N ILE A 55 -0.26 -22.67 -3.36
CA ILE A 55 0.47 -22.77 -4.63
C ILE A 55 1.71 -21.89 -4.55
N ASN A 56 2.87 -22.54 -4.46
CA ASN A 56 4.16 -21.90 -4.53
C ASN A 56 4.54 -21.70 -6.00
N MET A 57 4.54 -20.45 -6.45
CA MET A 57 4.91 -20.11 -7.81
C MET A 57 6.44 -20.14 -7.96
N LYS A 58 6.91 -20.62 -9.12
CA LYS A 58 8.34 -20.57 -9.47
C LYS A 58 8.86 -19.13 -9.34
N LYS A 59 9.90 -18.94 -8.53
CA LYS A 59 10.53 -17.67 -8.25
C LYS A 59 12.02 -17.91 -8.04
N LEU A 60 12.85 -17.35 -8.92
CA LEU A 60 14.30 -17.53 -8.89
C LEU A 60 15.05 -16.31 -8.34
N GLU A 61 14.40 -15.15 -8.31
CA GLU A 61 15.01 -13.87 -7.95
C GLU A 61 14.53 -13.42 -6.57
N PRO A 62 15.37 -13.53 -5.52
CA PRO A 62 14.98 -13.19 -4.15
C PRO A 62 14.79 -11.69 -3.92
N TYR A 63 15.45 -10.84 -4.71
CA TYR A 63 15.43 -9.37 -4.58
C TYR A 63 14.53 -8.65 -5.58
N ILE A 64 13.67 -9.38 -6.29
CA ILE A 64 12.65 -8.80 -7.17
C ILE A 64 11.29 -9.21 -6.62
N ASN A 65 10.30 -8.32 -6.61
CA ASN A 65 8.93 -8.71 -6.29
C ASN A 65 8.40 -9.73 -7.30
N PHE A 66 7.35 -10.49 -6.95
CA PHE A 66 6.72 -11.32 -7.95
C PHE A 66 5.94 -10.41 -8.92
N PHE A 67 6.04 -10.66 -10.23
CA PHE A 67 5.51 -9.76 -11.25
C PHE A 67 4.79 -10.54 -12.36
N SER A 68 3.85 -9.87 -13.01
CA SER A 68 3.22 -10.36 -14.24
C SER A 68 3.69 -9.49 -15.40
N PRO A 69 4.24 -10.05 -16.49
CA PRO A 69 4.70 -9.28 -17.64
C PRO A 69 3.65 -8.31 -18.19
N ILE A 70 2.39 -8.74 -18.21
CA ILE A 70 1.27 -7.92 -18.72
C ILE A 70 1.01 -6.77 -17.76
N VAL A 71 0.87 -7.05 -16.46
CA VAL A 71 0.62 -6.02 -15.45
C VAL A 71 1.75 -5.00 -15.45
N THR A 72 3.00 -5.45 -15.39
CA THR A 72 4.18 -4.57 -15.40
C THR A 72 4.23 -3.69 -16.66
N PHE A 73 3.89 -4.24 -17.84
CA PHE A 73 3.86 -3.47 -19.07
C PHE A 73 2.79 -2.37 -19.06
N LEU A 74 1.61 -2.66 -18.50
CA LEU A 74 0.48 -1.74 -18.45
C LEU A 74 0.69 -0.65 -17.40
N ILE A 75 1.06 -1.02 -16.17
CA ILE A 75 1.10 -0.07 -15.05
C ILE A 75 2.45 0.67 -14.94
N ARG A 76 3.53 0.09 -15.49
CA ARG A 76 4.88 0.68 -15.55
C ARG A 76 5.40 1.22 -14.22
N CYS A 77 5.08 0.55 -13.13
CA CYS A 77 5.55 0.87 -11.78
C CYS A 77 5.96 -0.41 -11.02
N ASN A 78 6.37 -0.26 -9.75
CA ASN A 78 6.62 -1.40 -8.87
C ASN A 78 5.30 -2.15 -8.62
N SER A 79 5.30 -3.45 -8.86
CA SER A 79 4.16 -4.34 -8.63
C SER A 79 4.58 -5.53 -7.78
N ASP A 80 3.71 -5.98 -6.88
CA ASP A 80 3.86 -7.26 -6.18
C ASP A 80 2.60 -8.10 -6.44
N VAL A 81 2.74 -9.14 -7.25
CA VAL A 81 1.63 -10.00 -7.70
C VAL A 81 1.68 -11.30 -6.91
N THR A 82 0.62 -11.64 -6.20
CA THR A 82 0.55 -12.87 -5.38
C THR A 82 -0.56 -13.77 -5.87
N CYS A 83 -0.30 -15.07 -5.92
CA CYS A 83 -1.32 -16.07 -6.22
C CYS A 83 -2.21 -16.31 -4.99
N LEU A 84 -3.50 -16.03 -5.10
CA LEU A 84 -4.50 -16.21 -4.03
C LEU A 84 -5.48 -17.33 -4.37
N LEU A 85 -5.00 -18.48 -4.83
CA LEU A 85 -5.89 -19.60 -5.19
C LEU A 85 -6.34 -20.44 -3.98
N SER A 86 -5.71 -20.28 -2.81
CA SER A 86 -6.15 -20.92 -1.56
C SER A 86 -7.25 -20.10 -0.87
N GLY A 87 -8.35 -20.75 -0.46
CA GLY A 87 -9.46 -20.10 0.23
C GLY A 87 -9.04 -19.36 1.51
N THR A 88 -8.07 -19.90 2.24
CA THR A 88 -7.50 -19.27 3.44
C THR A 88 -6.76 -17.98 3.10
N ALA A 89 -5.96 -17.99 2.03
CA ALA A 89 -5.21 -16.82 1.58
C ALA A 89 -6.14 -15.70 1.11
N VAL A 90 -7.17 -16.03 0.34
CA VAL A 90 -8.19 -15.05 -0.11
C VAL A 90 -8.92 -14.44 1.08
N LYS A 91 -9.37 -15.27 2.03
CA LYS A 91 -10.09 -14.80 3.22
C LYS A 91 -9.23 -13.85 4.05
N ALA A 92 -7.95 -14.17 4.25
CA ALA A 92 -7.01 -13.31 4.97
C ALA A 92 -6.81 -11.96 4.27
N VAL A 93 -6.64 -11.96 2.95
CA VAL A 93 -6.48 -10.72 2.17
C VAL A 93 -7.75 -9.87 2.20
N ILE A 94 -8.93 -10.46 2.00
CA ILE A 94 -10.20 -9.74 2.06
C ILE A 94 -10.39 -9.11 3.45
N ALA A 95 -10.15 -9.87 4.52
CA ALA A 95 -10.26 -9.35 5.88
C ALA A 95 -9.31 -8.18 6.12
N TYR A 96 -8.05 -8.30 5.69
CA TYR A 96 -7.04 -7.25 5.82
C TYR A 96 -7.40 -5.98 5.04
N VAL A 97 -7.81 -6.13 3.78
CA VAL A 97 -8.21 -4.98 2.94
C VAL A 97 -9.44 -4.32 3.53
N THR A 98 -10.42 -5.10 3.98
CA THR A 98 -11.63 -4.57 4.60
C THR A 98 -11.30 -3.80 5.87
N ASP A 99 -10.48 -4.35 6.77
CA ASP A 99 -10.03 -3.67 7.99
C ASP A 99 -9.33 -2.35 7.65
N TYR A 100 -8.48 -2.34 6.63
CA TYR A 100 -7.77 -1.13 6.22
C TYR A 100 -8.70 -0.07 5.63
N VAL A 101 -9.64 -0.45 4.77
CA VAL A 101 -10.61 0.47 4.13
C VAL A 101 -11.62 0.99 5.15
N THR A 102 -12.05 0.14 6.09
CA THR A 102 -13.03 0.51 7.12
C THR A 102 -12.40 1.24 8.31
N LYS A 103 -11.07 1.32 8.38
CA LYS A 103 -10.35 2.10 9.39
C LYS A 103 -10.71 3.57 9.25
N SER A 104 -11.60 4.07 10.11
CA SER A 104 -11.98 5.48 10.16
C SER A 104 -10.73 6.37 10.25
N SER A 105 -10.47 7.12 9.18
CA SER A 105 -9.30 8.01 9.07
C SER A 105 -9.38 9.21 10.00
N LEU A 106 -10.58 9.56 10.47
CA LEU A 106 -10.84 10.63 11.42
C LEU A 106 -11.38 10.07 12.73
N LYS A 107 -10.74 10.46 13.85
CA LYS A 107 -11.28 10.15 15.18
C LYS A 107 -12.61 10.88 15.34
N THR A 108 -13.63 10.23 15.88
CA THR A 108 -14.99 10.78 16.00
C THR A 108 -15.04 12.14 16.71
N HIS A 109 -14.17 12.38 17.71
CA HIS A 109 -14.11 13.69 18.36
C HIS A 109 -13.69 14.82 17.41
N VAL A 110 -12.78 14.56 16.46
CA VAL A 110 -12.36 15.54 15.46
C VAL A 110 -13.53 15.87 14.53
N MET A 111 -14.36 14.88 14.17
CA MET A 111 -15.60 15.15 13.42
C MET A 111 -16.54 16.06 14.22
N PHE A 112 -16.77 15.74 15.50
CA PHE A 112 -17.61 16.57 16.36
C PHE A 112 -17.06 17.97 16.57
N ASP A 113 -15.73 18.14 16.69
CA ASP A 113 -15.10 19.45 16.82
C ASP A 113 -15.23 20.28 15.54
N VAL A 114 -15.14 19.67 14.36
CA VAL A 114 -15.39 20.36 13.08
C VAL A 114 -16.85 20.82 12.98
N VAL A 115 -17.79 19.96 13.38
CA VAL A 115 -19.23 20.30 13.41
C VAL A 115 -19.48 21.44 14.39
N ARG A 116 -18.95 21.34 15.62
CA ARG A 116 -19.05 22.38 16.65
C ARG A 116 -18.53 23.72 16.14
N ASN A 117 -17.29 23.75 15.64
CA ASN A 117 -16.68 24.96 15.09
C ASN A 117 -17.51 25.59 13.96
N THR A 118 -18.14 24.77 13.11
CA THR A 118 -18.99 25.27 12.02
C THR A 118 -20.30 25.87 12.55
N VAL A 119 -20.90 25.26 13.57
CA VAL A 119 -22.11 25.76 14.22
C VAL A 119 -21.81 27.04 15.00
N GLU A 120 -20.72 27.08 15.77
CA GLU A 120 -20.28 28.26 16.54
C GLU A 120 -20.02 29.46 15.61
N ARG A 121 -19.24 29.28 14.54
CA ARG A 121 -19.02 30.36 13.55
C ARG A 121 -20.30 30.88 12.90
N LYS A 122 -21.26 30.00 12.60
CA LYS A 122 -22.57 30.44 12.08
C LYS A 122 -23.39 31.17 13.14
N SER A 123 -23.32 30.77 14.40
CA SER A 123 -24.01 31.43 15.50
C SER A 123 -23.43 32.83 15.78
N GLU A 124 -22.11 33.00 15.69
CA GLU A 124 -21.45 34.31 15.78
C GLU A 124 -21.86 35.23 14.64
N PHE A 125 -21.99 34.71 13.42
CA PHE A 125 -22.48 35.48 12.27
C PHE A 125 -23.95 35.91 12.41
N LEU A 126 -24.79 35.06 12.99
CA LEU A 126 -26.22 35.35 13.19
C LEU A 126 -26.49 36.25 14.41
N ASN A 127 -25.69 36.12 15.48
CA ASN A 127 -25.78 36.96 16.68
C ASN A 127 -25.02 38.29 16.54
N GLY A 128 -24.20 38.44 15.50
CA GLY A 128 -23.55 39.69 15.11
C GLY A 128 -24.53 40.71 14.53
N THR A 129 -25.54 41.10 15.29
CA THR A 129 -26.40 42.25 14.97
C THR A 129 -25.76 43.56 15.45
N LEU A 130 -25.50 44.45 14.48
CA LEU A 130 -25.43 45.93 14.55
C LEU A 130 -24.18 46.65 15.10
N ASP A 131 -23.19 46.01 15.73
CA ASP A 131 -22.09 46.76 16.37
C ASP A 131 -20.79 46.90 15.53
N SER A 132 -20.76 46.30 14.33
CA SER A 132 -19.57 46.25 13.47
C SER A 132 -19.57 47.25 12.30
N ILE A 133 -20.68 47.97 12.08
CA ILE A 133 -20.75 49.04 11.05
C ILE A 133 -20.18 50.37 11.57
N GLU A 134 -20.15 50.62 12.90
CA GLU A 134 -19.68 51.90 13.46
C GLU A 134 -18.17 52.04 13.65
N ARG A 135 -17.39 50.94 13.53
CA ARG A 135 -15.92 50.97 13.70
C ARG A 135 -15.12 51.06 12.40
N GLY A 136 -15.82 51.25 11.28
CA GLY A 136 -15.25 51.39 9.94
C GLY A 136 -15.35 52.80 9.35
N ARG A 137 -15.38 53.83 10.19
CA ARG A 137 -15.32 55.24 9.79
C ARG A 137 -14.19 55.97 10.48
#